data_AF-A0A358DKN0-F1
#
_entry.id   AF-A0A358DKN0-F1
#
_cell.length_a   1.000
_cell.length_b   1.000
_cell.length_c   1.000
_cell.angle_alpha   90.00
_cell.angle_beta   90.00
_cell.angle_gamma   90.00
#
_symmetry.space_group_name_H-M   'P 1'
#
loop_
_entity.id
_entity.type
_entity.pdbx_description
1 polymer ?
#
loop_
_entity_poly.entity_id
_entity_poly.type
_entity_poly.pdbx_seq_one_letter_code
_entity_poly.pdbx_strand_id
1 'polypeptide(L)'
;MLSPFIFIFQELFIAKENSKFFLGIEVAKGVLLILLIVLLFPHGITALAVSWIIYMVISLIISVMLTGKLIRYTLFHLIKDIGPYLLLAIISSAVSFLLTMKIGNNVVFIILNLVITGTSYILLCKLFKLEMLKEIEYWFEKRKKEKK
;
A
#
# COMPACT_ATOMS: atom_id res chain seq x y z
N MET A 1 4.93 2.62 1.37
CA MET A 1 3.97 1.93 0.45
C MET A 1 2.51 2.33 0.69
N LEU A 2 2.10 2.72 1.91
CA LEU A 2 0.70 3.09 2.21
C LEU A 2 0.30 4.53 1.82
N SER A 3 1.21 5.33 1.25
CA SER A 3 1.01 6.76 1.04
C SER A 3 -0.07 7.09 0.01
N PRO A 4 -0.26 6.32 -1.08
CA PRO A 4 -1.33 6.62 -2.04
C PRO A 4 -2.71 6.53 -1.39
N PHE A 5 -2.92 5.57 -0.48
CA PHE A 5 -4.18 5.44 0.23
C PHE A 5 -4.43 6.62 1.15
N ILE A 6 -3.42 7.05 1.92
CA ILE A 6 -3.52 8.22 2.80
C ILE A 6 -3.88 9.47 1.99
N PHE A 7 -3.23 9.66 0.85
CA PHE A 7 -3.46 10.80 -0.04
C PHE A 7 -4.88 10.79 -0.65
N ILE A 8 -5.34 9.65 -1.16
CA ILE A 8 -6.70 9.53 -1.72
C ILE A 8 -7.75 9.83 -0.65
N PHE A 9 -7.59 9.30 0.56
CA PHE A 9 -8.51 9.62 1.65
C PHE A 9 -8.45 11.10 2.00
N GLN A 10 -7.27 11.70 2.05
CA GLN A 10 -7.09 13.12 2.35
C GLN A 10 -7.80 14.03 1.33
N GLU A 11 -7.63 13.78 0.03
CA GLU A 11 -8.34 14.52 -1.03
C GLU A 11 -9.85 14.34 -0.94
N LEU A 12 -10.31 13.12 -0.64
CA LEU A 12 -11.72 12.81 -0.43
C LEU A 12 -12.31 13.55 0.78
N PHE A 13 -11.52 13.74 1.84
CA PHE A 13 -11.87 14.55 3.00
C PHE A 13 -11.98 16.03 2.65
N ILE A 14 -10.98 16.57 1.96
CA ILE A 14 -10.94 17.97 1.52
C ILE A 14 -12.16 18.29 0.65
N ALA A 15 -12.58 17.36 -0.22
CA ALA A 15 -13.73 17.55 -1.09
C ALA A 15 -15.10 17.52 -0.37
N LYS A 16 -15.20 16.89 0.81
CA LYS A 16 -16.50 16.57 1.43
C LYS A 16 -16.75 17.22 2.80
N GLU A 17 -15.70 17.52 3.58
CA GLU A 17 -15.84 18.07 4.94
C GLU A 17 -15.46 19.55 5.06
N ASN A 18 -15.92 20.18 6.14
CA ASN A 18 -15.57 21.55 6.50
C ASN A 18 -14.13 21.59 7.03
N SER A 19 -13.26 22.43 6.45
CA SER A 19 -11.79 22.38 6.56
C SER A 19 -11.24 22.38 8.00
N LYS A 20 -12.02 22.83 8.97
CA LYS A 20 -11.63 22.93 10.39
C LYS A 20 -11.41 21.56 11.06
N PHE A 21 -12.24 20.56 10.78
CA PHE A 21 -12.07 19.22 11.35
C PHE A 21 -10.87 18.50 10.76
N PHE A 22 -10.69 18.64 9.44
CA PHE A 22 -9.52 18.14 8.72
C PHE A 22 -8.21 18.70 9.29
N LEU A 23 -8.13 20.02 9.47
CA LEU A 23 -6.92 20.67 9.99
C LEU A 23 -6.54 20.14 11.38
N GLY A 24 -7.52 19.92 12.26
CA GLY A 24 -7.27 19.40 13.61
C GLY A 24 -6.61 18.01 13.62
N ILE A 25 -6.98 17.15 12.67
CA ILE A 25 -6.44 15.80 12.55
C ILE A 25 -5.06 15.81 11.90
N GLU A 26 -4.84 16.67 10.90
CA GLU A 26 -3.53 16.84 10.29
C GLU A 26 -2.52 17.35 11.34
N VAL A 27 -2.94 18.30 12.17
CA VAL A 27 -2.13 18.78 13.32
C VAL A 27 -1.87 17.65 14.31
N ALA A 28 -2.87 16.84 14.67
CA ALA A 28 -2.68 15.71 15.58
C ALA A 28 -1.67 14.69 15.03
N LYS A 29 -1.71 14.38 13.72
CA LYS A 29 -0.72 13.54 13.05
C LYS A 29 0.66 14.18 13.08
N GLY A 30 0.76 15.49 12.83
CA GLY A 30 2.01 16.23 12.91
C GLY A 30 2.64 16.17 14.31
N VAL A 31 1.85 16.36 15.35
CA VAL A 31 2.30 16.23 16.75
C VAL A 31 2.79 14.81 17.05
N LEU A 32 2.05 13.80 16.60
CA LEU A 32 2.44 12.39 16.78
C LEU A 32 3.76 12.07 16.08
N LEU A 33 4.00 12.61 14.88
CA LEU A 33 5.27 12.48 14.17
C LEU A 33 6.43 13.09 14.95
N ILE A 34 6.26 14.33 15.44
CA ILE A 34 7.29 15.03 16.22
C ILE A 34 7.62 14.23 17.48
N LEU A 35 6.61 13.69 18.17
CA LEU A 35 6.79 12.88 19.37
C LEU A 35 7.59 11.59 19.09
N LEU A 36 7.28 10.89 17.99
CA LEU A 36 8.03 9.72 17.55
C LEU A 36 9.49 10.04 17.23
N ILE A 37 9.76 11.20 16.63
CA ILE A 37 11.13 11.63 16.32
C ILE A 37 11.90 11.88 17.61
N VAL A 38 11.36 12.68 18.54
CA VAL A 38 12.05 13.03 19.79
C VAL A 38 12.35 11.78 20.62
N LEU A 39 11.44 10.82 20.68
CA LEU A 39 11.56 9.63 21.51
C LEU A 39 12.53 8.59 20.92
N LEU A 40 12.60 8.47 19.58
CA LEU A 40 13.45 7.46 18.91
C LEU A 40 14.75 8.01 18.34
N PHE A 41 14.96 9.34 18.32
CA PHE A 41 16.24 9.97 18.00
C PHE A 41 17.45 9.36 18.74
N PRO A 42 17.39 9.09 20.07
CA PRO A 42 18.53 8.50 20.78
C PRO A 42 18.80 7.03 20.44
N HIS A 43 17.86 6.32 19.81
CA HIS A 43 18.00 4.90 19.44
C HIS A 43 18.63 4.70 18.04
N GLY A 44 19.03 5.79 17.37
CA GLY A 44 19.73 5.77 16.10
C GLY A 44 18.82 5.75 14.85
N ILE A 45 19.44 5.63 13.69
CA ILE A 45 18.78 5.81 12.38
C ILE A 45 17.78 4.68 12.08
N THR A 46 18.06 3.46 12.54
CA THR A 46 17.16 2.31 12.37
C THR A 46 15.85 2.50 13.12
N ALA A 47 15.92 3.04 14.34
CA ALA A 47 14.74 3.37 15.13
C ALA A 47 13.89 4.46 14.46
N LEU A 48 14.52 5.49 13.89
CA LEU A 48 13.84 6.50 13.06
C LEU A 48 13.12 5.90 11.85
N ALA A 49 13.75 4.96 11.15
CA ALA A 49 13.12 4.27 10.02
C ALA A 49 11.90 3.45 10.46
N VAL A 50 11.97 2.79 11.61
CA VAL A 50 10.84 2.05 12.19
C VAL A 50 9.72 3.00 12.63
N SER A 51 10.06 4.13 13.27
CA SER A 51 9.10 5.20 13.61
C SER A 51 8.33 5.67 12.38
N TRP A 52 9.00 5.82 11.24
CA TRP A 52 8.36 6.22 10.01
C TRP A 52 7.30 5.21 9.54
N ILE A 53 7.60 3.93 9.63
CA ILE A 53 6.64 2.87 9.29
C ILE A 53 5.44 2.91 10.23
N ILE A 54 5.69 3.04 11.54
CA ILE A 54 4.65 3.13 12.57
C ILE A 54 3.76 4.35 12.32
N TYR A 55 4.36 5.51 12.08
CA TYR A 55 3.65 6.75 11.75
C TYR A 55 2.76 6.57 10.52
N MET A 56 3.27 5.93 9.48
CA MET A 56 2.54 5.67 8.24
C MET A 56 1.30 4.80 8.49
N VAL A 57 1.42 3.76 9.30
CA VAL A 57 0.31 2.86 9.66
C VAL A 57 -0.72 3.59 10.50
N ILE A 58 -0.30 4.34 11.54
CA ILE A 58 -1.19 5.12 12.40
C ILE A 58 -1.95 6.17 11.56
N SER A 59 -1.23 6.88 10.68
CA SER A 59 -1.82 7.89 9.80
C SER A 59 -2.89 7.29 8.88
N LEU A 60 -2.65 6.10 8.33
CA LEU A 60 -3.63 5.37 7.53
C LEU A 60 -4.86 4.96 8.36
N ILE A 61 -4.67 4.43 9.56
CA ILE A 61 -5.79 4.04 10.45
C ILE A 61 -6.67 5.25 10.76
N ILE A 62 -6.07 6.38 11.14
CA ILE A 62 -6.78 7.62 11.42
C ILE A 62 -7.59 8.07 10.19
N SER A 63 -6.96 8.09 9.01
CA SER A 63 -7.64 8.46 7.76
C SER A 63 -8.85 7.56 7.46
N VAL A 64 -8.73 6.25 7.65
CA VAL A 64 -9.81 5.30 7.33
C VAL A 64 -10.93 5.32 8.37
N MET A 65 -10.61 5.46 9.66
CA MET A 65 -11.62 5.62 10.71
C MET A 65 -12.50 6.84 10.44
N LEU A 66 -11.90 7.92 9.95
CA LEU A 66 -12.61 9.09 9.49
C LEU A 66 -13.46 8.79 8.26
N THR A 67 -12.93 8.10 7.23
CA THR A 67 -13.71 7.76 6.02
C THR A 67 -14.93 6.92 6.37
N GLY A 68 -14.82 6.06 7.38
CA GLY A 68 -15.93 5.30 7.94
C GLY A 68 -17.08 6.18 8.42
N LYS A 69 -16.80 7.35 8.99
CA LYS A 69 -17.82 8.30 9.44
C LYS A 69 -18.46 9.07 8.29
N LEU A 70 -17.71 9.35 7.21
CA LEU A 70 -18.17 10.14 6.05
C LEU A 70 -18.89 9.33 4.95
N ILE A 71 -18.47 8.08 4.74
CA ILE A 71 -18.87 7.26 3.57
C ILE A 71 -19.28 5.83 4.02
N ARG A 72 -19.35 5.54 5.32
CA ARG A 72 -19.55 4.18 5.86
C ARG A 72 -18.50 3.16 5.38
N TYR A 73 -17.33 3.63 4.94
CA TYR A 73 -16.23 2.77 4.54
C TYR A 73 -15.35 2.42 5.74
N THR A 74 -15.61 1.25 6.34
CA THR A 74 -14.90 0.78 7.53
C THR A 74 -13.52 0.21 7.18
N LEU A 75 -12.59 0.22 8.14
CA LEU A 75 -11.30 -0.51 8.08
C LEU A 75 -11.44 -1.96 7.59
N PHE A 76 -12.53 -2.64 7.94
CA PHE A 76 -12.81 -4.01 7.49
C PHE A 76 -12.98 -4.11 5.97
N HIS A 77 -13.59 -3.11 5.32
CA HIS A 77 -13.71 -3.08 3.86
C HIS A 77 -12.34 -2.89 3.21
N LEU A 78 -11.52 -1.98 3.74
CA LEU A 78 -10.14 -1.79 3.27
C LEU A 78 -9.32 -3.08 3.35
N ILE A 79 -9.39 -3.79 4.48
CA ILE A 79 -8.67 -5.05 4.67
C ILE A 79 -9.22 -6.13 3.74
N LYS A 80 -10.54 -6.18 3.52
CA LYS A 80 -11.15 -7.13 2.59
C LYS A 80 -10.74 -6.86 1.14
N ASP A 81 -10.63 -5.58 0.76
CA ASP A 81 -10.26 -5.17 -0.60
C ASP A 81 -8.77 -5.38 -0.86
N ILE A 82 -7.89 -5.00 0.08
CA ILE A 82 -6.42 -5.10 -0.07
C ILE A 82 -5.89 -6.49 0.31
N GLY A 83 -6.54 -7.17 1.25
CA GLY A 83 -6.13 -8.47 1.79
C GLY A 83 -5.74 -9.51 0.75
N PRO A 84 -6.56 -9.80 -0.29
CA PRO A 84 -6.19 -10.79 -1.29
C PRO A 84 -4.95 -10.38 -2.09
N TYR A 85 -4.77 -9.09 -2.39
CA TYR A 85 -3.57 -8.59 -3.07
C TYR A 85 -2.32 -8.70 -2.19
N LEU A 86 -2.47 -8.46 -0.89
CA LEU A 86 -1.39 -8.57 0.10
C LEU A 86 -0.94 -10.04 0.26
N LEU A 87 -1.90 -10.96 0.33
CA LEU A 87 -1.65 -12.41 0.34
C LEU A 87 -0.90 -12.86 -0.92
N LEU A 88 -1.35 -12.45 -2.10
CA LEU A 88 -0.68 -12.81 -3.36
C LEU A 88 0.73 -12.22 -3.45
N ALA A 89 0.95 -11.00 -2.95
CA ALA A 89 2.27 -10.39 -2.87
C ALA A 89 3.21 -11.21 -1.98
N ILE A 90 2.75 -11.61 -0.79
CA ILE A 90 3.53 -12.46 0.13
C ILE A 90 3.85 -13.81 -0.52
N ILE A 91 2.87 -14.45 -1.15
CA ILE A 91 3.06 -15.74 -1.84
C ILE A 91 4.07 -15.60 -2.98
N SER A 92 3.94 -14.58 -3.83
CA SER A 92 4.86 -14.35 -4.95
C SER A 92 6.31 -14.10 -4.48
N SER A 93 6.47 -13.37 -3.38
CA SER A 93 7.78 -13.10 -2.78
C SER A 93 8.38 -14.37 -2.16
N ALA A 94 7.57 -15.17 -1.45
CA ALA A 94 8.02 -16.43 -0.87
C ALA A 94 8.47 -17.43 -1.94
N VAL A 95 7.72 -17.55 -3.04
CA VAL A 95 8.09 -18.38 -4.19
C VAL A 95 9.41 -17.91 -4.80
N SER A 96 9.56 -16.62 -5.04
CA SER A 96 10.80 -16.04 -5.58
C SER A 96 12.01 -16.27 -4.67
N PHE A 97 11.82 -16.15 -3.35
CA PHE A 97 12.88 -16.41 -2.37
C PHE A 97 13.36 -17.86 -2.41
N LEU A 98 12.43 -18.83 -2.43
CA LEU A 98 12.76 -20.26 -2.54
C LEU A 98 13.51 -20.60 -3.83
N LEU A 99 13.15 -19.98 -4.95
CA LEU A 99 13.81 -20.18 -6.24
C LEU A 99 15.22 -19.58 -6.27
N THR A 100 15.41 -18.42 -5.64
CA THR A 100 16.66 -17.66 -5.74
C THR A 100 17.71 -18.07 -4.70
N MET A 101 17.36 -18.90 -3.70
CA MET A 101 18.30 -19.43 -2.69
C MET A 101 19.51 -20.18 -3.28
N LYS A 102 19.41 -20.69 -4.52
CA LYS A 102 20.49 -21.46 -5.18
C LYS A 102 21.48 -20.61 -5.97
N ILE A 103 21.33 -19.28 -6.01
CA ILE A 103 22.18 -18.38 -6.80
C ILE A 103 23.22 -17.71 -5.91
N GLY A 104 24.51 -17.98 -6.17
CA GLY A 104 25.63 -17.44 -5.39
C GLY A 104 26.11 -16.04 -5.81
N ASN A 105 25.60 -15.47 -6.91
CA ASN A 105 26.01 -14.15 -7.39
C ASN A 105 24.98 -13.07 -7.02
N ASN A 106 25.38 -12.11 -6.17
CA ASN A 106 24.50 -11.08 -5.59
C ASN A 106 23.80 -10.19 -6.63
N VAL A 107 24.46 -9.79 -7.72
CA VAL A 107 23.84 -8.90 -8.71
C VAL A 107 22.79 -9.65 -9.53
N VAL A 108 23.13 -10.87 -9.93
CA VAL A 108 22.26 -11.76 -10.68
C VAL A 108 21.06 -12.19 -9.82
N PHE A 109 21.26 -12.40 -8.51
CA PHE A 109 20.21 -12.65 -7.53
C PHE A 109 19.17 -11.53 -7.52
N ILE A 110 19.59 -10.26 -7.43
CA ILE A 110 18.66 -9.12 -7.34
C ILE A 110 17.81 -9.01 -8.62
N ILE A 111 18.43 -9.11 -9.80
CA ILE A 111 17.72 -8.97 -11.08
C ILE A 111 16.75 -10.14 -11.29
N LEU A 112 17.19 -11.38 -11.08
CA LEU A 112 16.32 -12.55 -11.23
C LEU A 112 15.18 -12.53 -10.22
N ASN A 113 15.44 -12.19 -8.96
CA ASN A 113 14.39 -12.15 -7.94
C ASN A 113 13.32 -11.11 -8.29
N LEU A 114 13.70 -9.94 -8.81
CA LEU A 114 12.76 -8.92 -9.26
C LEU A 114 11.88 -9.42 -10.42
N VAL A 115 12.49 -10.07 -11.42
CA VAL A 115 11.78 -10.60 -12.59
C VAL A 115 10.86 -11.78 -12.19
N ILE A 116 11.34 -12.70 -11.35
CA ILE A 116 10.57 -13.87 -10.88
C ILE A 116 9.40 -13.42 -10.00
N THR A 117 9.62 -12.52 -9.04
CA THR A 117 8.55 -11.99 -8.19
C THR A 117 7.50 -11.27 -9.03
N GLY A 118 7.93 -10.42 -9.98
CA GLY A 118 7.00 -9.67 -10.85
C GLY A 118 6.14 -10.58 -11.73
N THR A 119 6.76 -11.55 -12.40
CA THR A 119 6.05 -12.51 -13.26
C THR A 119 5.13 -13.44 -12.45
N SER A 120 5.60 -13.94 -11.31
CA SER A 120 4.80 -14.77 -10.41
C SER A 120 3.60 -14.00 -9.84
N TYR A 121 3.78 -12.72 -9.49
CA TYR A 121 2.69 -11.89 -8.98
C TYR A 121 1.60 -11.68 -10.04
N ILE A 122 1.97 -11.35 -11.28
CA ILE A 122 1.00 -11.17 -12.38
C ILE A 122 0.24 -12.47 -12.67
N LEU A 123 0.94 -13.61 -12.72
CA LEU A 123 0.33 -14.92 -12.92
C LEU A 123 -0.68 -15.26 -11.81
N LEU A 124 -0.29 -15.05 -10.55
CA LEU A 124 -1.16 -15.26 -9.39
C LEU A 124 -2.39 -14.35 -9.42
N CYS A 125 -2.23 -13.08 -9.77
CA CYS A 125 -3.35 -12.16 -9.87
C CYS A 125 -4.32 -12.54 -11.01
N LYS A 126 -3.80 -13.09 -12.11
CA LYS A 126 -4.64 -13.62 -13.20
C LYS A 126 -5.41 -14.87 -12.77
N LEU A 127 -4.78 -15.75 -12.00
CA LEU A 127 -5.38 -17.00 -11.52
C LEU A 127 -6.48 -16.74 -10.48
N PHE A 128 -6.27 -15.78 -9.58
CA PHE A 128 -7.26 -15.34 -8.59
C PHE A 128 -8.35 -14.42 -9.17
N LYS A 129 -8.31 -14.12 -10.47
CA LYS A 129 -9.38 -13.37 -11.17
C LYS A 129 -9.72 -12.04 -10.49
N LEU A 130 -8.70 -11.36 -9.95
CA LEU A 130 -8.85 -10.10 -9.24
C LEU A 130 -9.51 -9.05 -10.14
N GLU A 131 -10.48 -8.33 -9.56
CA GLU A 131 -11.33 -7.37 -10.29
C GLU A 131 -10.51 -6.32 -11.03
N MET A 132 -9.44 -5.81 -10.39
CA MET A 132 -8.59 -4.78 -10.97
C MET A 132 -7.86 -5.27 -12.24
N LEU A 133 -7.44 -6.53 -12.28
CA LEU A 133 -6.71 -7.08 -13.44
C LEU A 133 -7.67 -7.36 -14.61
N LYS A 134 -8.90 -7.79 -14.31
CA LYS A 134 -9.97 -7.91 -15.31
C LYS A 134 -10.37 -6.57 -15.91
N GLU A 135 -10.45 -5.52 -15.08
CA GLU A 135 -10.79 -4.18 -15.55
C GLU A 135 -9.72 -3.62 -16.49
N ILE A 136 -8.44 -3.87 -16.18
CA ILE A 136 -7.31 -3.53 -17.05
C ILE A 136 -7.39 -4.31 -18.37
N GLU A 137 -7.60 -5.63 -18.33
CA GLU A 137 -7.76 -6.45 -19.53
C GLU A 137 -8.94 -5.96 -20.41
N TYR A 138 -10.08 -5.63 -19.79
CA TYR A 138 -11.23 -5.05 -20.48
C TYR A 138 -10.92 -3.69 -21.13
N TRP A 139 -10.20 -2.81 -20.43
CA TRP A 139 -9.78 -1.52 -20.97
C TRP A 139 -8.84 -1.67 -22.17
N PHE A 140 -7.92 -2.62 -22.13
CA PHE A 140 -7.04 -2.94 -23.26
C PHE A 140 -7.82 -3.49 -24.45
N GLU A 141 -8.81 -4.36 -24.22
CA GLU A 141 -9.69 -4.88 -25.27
C GLU A 141 -10.56 -3.78 -25.90
N LYS A 142 -11.11 -2.88 -25.08
CA LYS A 142 -11.90 -1.73 -25.56
C LYS A 142 -11.05 -0.80 -26.42
N ARG A 143 -9.85 -0.43 -25.96
CA ARG A 143 -8.87 0.35 -26.75
C ARG A 143 -8.48 -0.32 -28.06
N LYS A 144 -8.37 -1.65 -28.07
CA LYS A 144 -8.04 -2.43 -29.28
C LYS A 144 -9.19 -2.48 -30.27
N LYS A 145 -10.45 -2.44 -29.78
CA LYS A 145 -11.65 -2.32 -30.62
C LYS A 145 -11.87 -0.91 -31.16
N GLU A 146 -11.54 0.14 -30.40
CA GLU A 146 -11.64 1.54 -30.85
C GLU A 146 -10.58 1.95 -31.87
N LYS A 147 -9.45 1.22 -31.94
CA LYS A 147 -8.39 1.43 -32.94
C LYS A 147 -8.59 0.64 -34.24
N LYS A 148 -9.64 -0.19 -34.34
CA LYS A 148 -9.91 -1.07 -35.47
C LYS A 148 -11.15 -0.59 -36.22
#